data_AF-A0A6P5SZJ2-F1
#
_entry.id   AF-A0A6P5SZJ2-F1
#
_cell.length_a   1.000
_cell.length_b   1.000
_cell.length_c   1.000
_cell.angle_alpha   90.00
_cell.angle_beta   90.00
_cell.angle_gamma   90.00
#
_symmetry.space_group_name_H-M   'P 1'
#
loop_
_entity.id
_entity.type
_entity.pdbx_description
1 polymer ?
#
loop_
_entity_poly.entity_id
_entity_poly.type
_entity_poly.pdbx_seq_one_letter_code
_entity_poly.pdbx_strand_id
1 'polypeptide(L)'
;MVGSGSAGGDLRTPQFNGANYDFWSEKMETILIAYDLWDAMEIGVQLQLIIEEEAGSEGEEGETKQIPVEAPTISREDKNKNAKALSLIQGALTDELFPRIRNEKTAKGAWEILRREFRGDKKVRAVKLQAIRADFEYLRMNDVESLDDYLARFFEIVNNLKSLGEDVTEKRIVQKLLMSLSRRYKSIMSIIEETRDLDTIRVEEILASVKVYDKREDLHDEKG
;
A
#
# COMPACT_ATOMS: atom_id res chain seq x y z
N MET A 1 19.16 -43.78 8.15
CA MET A 1 19.08 -42.64 9.08
C MET A 1 18.90 -41.39 8.24
N VAL A 2 17.64 -41.05 7.93
CA VAL A 2 17.29 -39.90 7.09
C VAL A 2 17.20 -38.70 8.03
N GLY A 3 18.12 -37.74 7.87
CA GLY A 3 18.08 -36.49 8.61
C GLY A 3 16.97 -35.60 8.07
N SER A 4 15.93 -35.40 8.87
CA SER A 4 14.92 -34.39 8.63
C SER A 4 15.56 -33.00 8.75
N GLY A 5 15.85 -32.38 7.62
CA GLY A 5 16.18 -30.96 7.56
C GLY A 5 14.90 -30.15 7.77
N SER A 6 14.71 -29.64 8.98
CA SER A 6 13.73 -28.59 9.26
C SER A 6 14.21 -27.30 8.60
N ALA A 7 13.66 -26.97 7.44
CA ALA A 7 13.78 -25.64 6.85
C ALA A 7 12.73 -24.71 7.47
N GLY A 8 12.89 -24.42 8.76
CA GLY A 8 12.25 -23.27 9.39
C GLY A 8 13.02 -22.02 9.01
N GLY A 9 12.77 -21.48 7.82
CA GLY A 9 13.25 -20.14 7.50
C GLY A 9 12.51 -19.15 8.39
N ASP A 10 13.22 -18.44 9.27
CA ASP A 10 12.65 -17.38 10.08
C ASP A 10 11.88 -16.41 9.16
N LEU A 11 10.59 -16.25 9.43
CA LEU A 11 9.74 -15.32 8.70
C LEU A 11 10.24 -13.89 8.98
N ARG A 12 11.05 -13.37 8.07
CA ARG A 12 11.63 -12.04 8.20
C ARG A 12 10.61 -10.99 7.82
N THR A 13 9.95 -10.42 8.83
CA THR A 13 9.08 -9.25 8.64
C THR A 13 9.92 -8.01 8.30
N PRO A 14 9.45 -7.14 7.39
CA PRO A 14 10.12 -5.88 7.11
C PRO A 14 10.07 -5.01 8.37
N GLN A 15 11.23 -4.54 8.84
CA GLN A 15 11.29 -3.67 9.99
C GLN A 15 10.70 -2.29 9.64
N PHE A 16 9.86 -1.76 10.53
CA PHE A 16 9.21 -0.46 10.44
C PHE A 16 9.76 0.47 11.51
N ASN A 17 10.29 1.60 11.07
CA ASN A 17 10.86 2.66 11.91
C ASN A 17 10.07 3.98 11.82
N GLY A 18 8.88 3.97 11.21
CA GLY A 18 8.03 5.15 11.06
C GLY A 18 8.14 5.86 9.71
N ALA A 19 9.13 5.52 8.89
CA ALA A 19 9.27 6.02 7.53
C ALA A 19 8.67 5.06 6.49
N ASN A 20 8.24 5.60 5.35
CA ASN A 20 7.73 4.84 4.20
C ASN A 20 6.61 3.85 4.57
N TYR A 21 5.64 4.32 5.37
CA TYR A 21 4.53 3.48 5.85
C TYR A 21 3.80 2.76 4.72
N ASP A 22 3.51 3.43 3.59
CA ASP A 22 2.76 2.80 2.49
C ASP A 22 3.52 1.56 1.97
N PHE A 23 4.82 1.69 1.68
CA PHE A 23 5.66 0.58 1.23
C PHE A 23 5.82 -0.54 2.27
N TRP A 24 5.99 -0.18 3.55
CA TRP A 24 6.03 -1.16 4.62
C TRP A 24 4.70 -1.92 4.71
N SER A 25 3.58 -1.20 4.66
CA SER A 25 2.25 -1.78 4.80
C SER A 25 1.90 -2.70 3.64
N GLU A 26 2.27 -2.37 2.39
CA GLU A 26 2.08 -3.25 1.23
C GLU A 26 2.85 -4.57 1.38
N LYS A 27 4.12 -4.51 1.83
CA LYS A 27 4.92 -5.71 2.09
C LYS A 27 4.34 -6.54 3.23
N MET A 28 3.89 -5.88 4.28
CA MET A 28 3.33 -6.55 5.45
C MET A 28 1.98 -7.22 5.12
N GLU A 29 1.13 -6.55 4.33
CA GLU A 29 -0.11 -7.11 3.80
C GLU A 29 0.17 -8.35 2.93
N THR A 30 1.15 -8.29 2.04
CA THR A 30 1.58 -9.44 1.22
C THR A 30 1.98 -10.63 2.09
N ILE A 31 2.72 -10.41 3.18
CA ILE A 31 3.09 -11.47 4.13
C ILE A 31 1.84 -12.04 4.81
N LEU A 32 0.95 -11.20 5.32
CA LEU A 32 -0.26 -11.68 6.00
C LEU A 32 -1.16 -12.50 5.07
N ILE A 33 -1.31 -12.10 3.81
CA ILE A 33 -2.04 -12.86 2.79
C ILE A 33 -1.36 -14.20 2.52
N ALA A 34 -0.04 -14.21 2.31
CA ALA A 34 0.71 -15.43 1.99
C ALA A 34 0.63 -16.51 3.09
N TYR A 35 0.41 -16.10 4.35
CA TYR A 35 0.28 -16.99 5.51
C TYR A 35 -1.18 -17.27 5.92
N ASP A 36 -2.17 -16.87 5.11
CA ASP A 36 -3.60 -17.03 5.41
C ASP A 36 -4.01 -16.36 6.74
N LEU A 37 -3.41 -15.20 7.02
CA LEU A 37 -3.62 -14.42 8.24
C LEU A 37 -4.41 -13.13 8.01
N TRP A 38 -4.68 -12.76 6.75
CA TRP A 38 -5.37 -11.51 6.42
C TRP A 38 -6.80 -11.45 6.95
N ASP A 39 -7.51 -12.59 7.03
CA ASP A 39 -8.87 -12.65 7.59
C ASP A 39 -8.95 -12.12 9.04
N ALA A 40 -7.87 -12.29 9.82
CA ALA A 40 -7.80 -11.76 11.18
C ALA A 40 -7.83 -10.22 11.24
N MET A 41 -7.49 -9.56 10.12
CA MET A 41 -7.53 -8.10 9.95
C MET A 41 -8.95 -7.61 9.64
N GLU A 42 -9.78 -8.46 9.03
CA GLU A 42 -11.16 -8.13 8.68
C GLU A 42 -12.12 -8.43 9.83
N ILE A 43 -11.97 -9.61 10.47
CA ILE A 43 -12.90 -10.15 11.47
C ILE A 43 -12.98 -9.28 12.74
N GLY A 44 -11.95 -8.49 13.04
CA GLY A 44 -12.00 -7.50 14.13
C GLY A 44 -12.54 -8.11 15.41
N VAL A 45 -11.77 -9.06 15.97
CA VAL A 45 -12.07 -9.76 17.22
C VAL A 45 -12.51 -8.73 18.26
N GLN A 46 -13.82 -8.54 18.41
CA GLN A 46 -14.39 -7.77 19.49
C GLN A 46 -14.25 -8.64 20.73
N LEU A 47 -13.07 -8.55 21.34
CA LEU A 47 -12.80 -9.07 22.66
C LEU A 47 -13.67 -8.25 23.63
N GLN A 48 -14.92 -8.65 23.81
CA GLN A 48 -15.69 -8.18 24.95
C GLN A 48 -14.97 -8.67 26.20
N LEU A 49 -14.41 -7.72 26.94
CA LEU A 49 -13.94 -7.92 28.30
C LEU A 49 -15.17 -8.34 29.11
N ILE A 50 -15.20 -9.60 29.53
CA ILE A 50 -16.07 -10.00 30.64
C ILE A 50 -15.43 -9.32 31.86
N ILE A 51 -16.09 -8.27 32.37
CA ILE A 51 -15.89 -7.85 33.75
C ILE A 51 -16.42 -9.04 34.55
N GLU A 52 -15.53 -9.73 35.26
CA GLU A 52 -15.92 -10.73 36.24
C GLU A 52 -16.75 -9.99 37.29
N GLU A 53 -18.08 -10.07 37.19
CA GLU A 53 -18.94 -9.74 38.33
C GLU A 53 -18.68 -10.80 39.38
N GLU A 54 -18.08 -10.34 40.48
CA GLU A 54 -17.83 -11.15 41.66
C GLU A 54 -19.10 -11.89 42.07
N ALA A 55 -18.99 -13.20 42.19
CA ALA A 55 -20.03 -14.06 42.72
C ALA A 55 -20.40 -13.60 44.15
N GLY A 56 -21.65 -13.18 44.35
CA GLY A 56 -22.11 -12.67 45.64
C GLY A 56 -23.61 -12.83 45.90
N SER A 57 -23.95 -13.99 46.46
CA SER A 57 -25.10 -14.29 47.34
C SER A 57 -26.45 -14.74 46.76
N GLU A 58 -26.97 -15.73 47.50
CA GLU A 58 -28.06 -16.66 47.28
C GLU A 58 -29.46 -16.02 47.40
N GLY A 59 -30.46 -16.57 46.70
CA GLY A 59 -31.87 -16.35 47.04
C GLY A 59 -32.88 -16.52 45.91
N GLU A 60 -33.62 -17.64 45.99
CA GLU A 60 -35.02 -17.83 45.57
C GLU A 60 -35.37 -18.18 44.10
N GLU A 61 -36.28 -19.15 44.03
CA GLU A 61 -36.72 -19.94 42.89
C GLU A 61 -37.50 -19.12 41.85
N GLY A 62 -37.11 -19.21 40.58
CA GLY A 62 -37.87 -18.72 39.44
C GLY A 62 -37.38 -19.35 38.14
N GLU A 63 -38.29 -19.93 37.36
CA GLU A 63 -38.02 -20.64 36.10
C GLU A 63 -37.09 -19.84 35.17
N THR A 64 -35.85 -20.31 35.06
CA THR A 64 -34.88 -19.79 34.09
C THR A 64 -35.18 -20.40 32.72
N LYS A 65 -35.98 -19.69 31.90
CA LYS A 65 -35.89 -19.85 30.44
C LYS A 65 -34.55 -19.30 29.99
N GLN A 66 -33.56 -20.19 29.94
CA GLN A 66 -32.30 -19.95 29.28
C GLN A 66 -32.60 -19.72 27.79
N ILE A 67 -32.52 -18.47 27.34
CA ILE A 67 -32.35 -18.16 25.93
C ILE A 67 -30.85 -18.31 25.68
N PRO A 68 -30.36 -19.26 24.86
CA PRO A 68 -28.98 -19.26 24.43
C PRO A 68 -28.79 -18.01 23.57
N VAL A 69 -28.22 -16.96 24.14
CA VAL A 69 -27.68 -15.86 23.34
C VAL A 69 -26.39 -16.44 22.75
N GLU A 70 -26.51 -16.98 21.54
CA GLU A 70 -25.37 -17.41 20.73
C GLU A 70 -24.45 -16.20 20.52
N ALA A 71 -23.43 -16.10 21.36
CA ALA A 71 -22.25 -15.29 21.06
C ALA A 71 -21.74 -15.74 19.68
N PRO A 72 -21.25 -14.84 18.80
CA PRO A 72 -20.52 -15.29 17.63
C PRO A 72 -19.31 -16.06 18.16
N THR A 73 -19.34 -17.39 18.09
CA THR A 73 -18.27 -18.25 18.56
C THR A 73 -17.06 -18.04 17.67
N ILE A 74 -16.21 -17.09 18.04
CA ILE A 74 -14.89 -16.90 17.44
C ILE A 74 -14.16 -18.25 17.55
N SER A 75 -13.85 -18.85 16.41
CA SER A 75 -13.27 -20.19 16.39
C SER A 75 -11.88 -20.17 17.04
N ARG A 76 -11.43 -21.34 17.51
CA ARG A 76 -10.04 -21.49 17.99
C ARG A 76 -9.04 -21.10 16.90
N GLU A 77 -9.40 -21.35 15.65
CA GLU A 77 -8.62 -21.00 14.47
C GLU A 77 -8.48 -19.48 14.32
N ASP A 78 -9.56 -18.72 14.45
CA ASP A 78 -9.53 -17.23 14.36
C ASP A 78 -8.66 -16.60 15.44
N LYS A 79 -8.72 -17.15 16.67
CA LYS A 79 -7.86 -16.70 17.78
C LYS A 79 -6.39 -16.94 17.46
N ASN A 80 -6.06 -18.09 16.87
CA ASN A 80 -4.70 -18.42 16.47
C ASN A 80 -4.23 -17.54 15.30
N LYS A 81 -5.08 -17.31 14.29
CA LYS A 81 -4.79 -16.40 13.17
C LYS A 81 -4.52 -14.98 13.68
N ASN A 82 -5.36 -14.45 14.58
CA ASN A 82 -5.15 -13.14 15.20
C ASN A 82 -3.84 -13.06 16.00
N ALA A 83 -3.54 -14.06 16.83
CA ALA A 83 -2.30 -14.08 17.62
C ALA A 83 -1.05 -14.10 16.72
N LYS A 84 -1.06 -14.92 15.66
CA LYS A 84 0.02 -14.97 14.67
C LYS A 84 0.17 -13.63 13.94
N ALA A 85 -0.92 -13.08 13.41
CA ALA A 85 -0.90 -11.79 12.72
C ALA A 85 -0.38 -10.66 13.63
N LEU A 86 -0.86 -10.61 14.88
CA LEU A 86 -0.41 -9.62 15.86
C LEU A 86 1.09 -9.79 16.17
N SER A 87 1.57 -11.03 16.33
CA SER A 87 3.00 -11.29 16.56
C SER A 87 3.89 -10.81 15.42
N LEU A 88 3.43 -10.94 14.17
CA LEU A 88 4.16 -10.46 13.00
C LEU A 88 4.17 -8.93 12.95
N ILE A 89 3.04 -8.28 13.22
CA ILE A 89 2.97 -6.82 13.29
C ILE A 89 3.90 -6.31 14.39
N GLN A 90 3.86 -6.90 15.58
CA GLN A 90 4.73 -6.52 16.70
C GLN A 90 6.21 -6.73 16.37
N GLY A 91 6.57 -7.88 15.80
CA GLY A 91 7.95 -8.20 15.39
C GLY A 91 8.47 -7.34 14.23
N ALA A 92 7.57 -6.69 13.47
CA ALA A 92 7.94 -5.74 12.45
C ALA A 92 8.28 -4.35 13.01
N LEU A 93 7.89 -4.00 14.24
CA LEU A 93 8.13 -2.66 14.79
C LEU A 93 9.51 -2.53 15.43
N THR A 94 10.09 -1.34 15.36
CA THR A 94 11.21 -0.97 16.26
C THR A 94 10.73 -0.86 17.71
N ASP A 95 11.65 -1.00 18.66
CA ASP A 95 11.39 -0.81 20.09
C ASP A 95 10.79 0.58 20.40
N GLU A 96 11.12 1.58 19.58
CA GLU A 96 10.58 2.94 19.67
C GLU A 96 9.08 3.01 19.29
N LEU A 97 8.63 2.16 18.38
CA LEU A 97 7.25 2.15 17.87
C LEU A 97 6.34 1.14 18.56
N PHE A 98 6.90 0.06 19.11
CA PHE A 98 6.13 -0.94 19.85
C PHE A 98 5.19 -0.34 20.93
N PRO A 99 5.59 0.67 21.73
CA PRO A 99 4.71 1.30 22.71
C PRO A 99 3.39 1.84 22.14
N ARG A 100 3.30 2.13 20.84
CA ARG A 100 2.07 2.64 20.19
C ARG A 100 0.95 1.61 20.16
N ILE A 101 1.29 0.34 20.00
CA ILE A 101 0.33 -0.77 19.89
C ILE A 101 0.34 -1.71 21.09
N ARG A 102 1.13 -1.41 22.12
CA ARG A 102 1.40 -2.34 23.25
C ARG A 102 0.16 -2.84 23.99
N ASN A 103 -0.92 -2.06 23.97
CA ASN A 103 -2.18 -2.39 24.66
C ASN A 103 -3.19 -3.05 23.72
N GLU A 104 -2.89 -3.15 22.43
CA GLU A 104 -3.77 -3.77 21.44
C GLU A 104 -3.68 -5.29 21.52
N LYS A 105 -4.84 -5.92 21.69
CA LYS A 105 -4.98 -7.38 21.78
C LYS A 105 -5.32 -8.02 20.43
N THR A 106 -5.57 -7.20 19.42
CA THR A 106 -6.01 -7.65 18.10
C THR A 106 -5.06 -7.14 17.03
N ALA A 107 -4.78 -7.99 16.03
CA ALA A 107 -3.98 -7.62 14.88
C ALA A 107 -4.61 -6.44 14.13
N LYS A 108 -5.94 -6.46 13.97
CA LYS A 108 -6.71 -5.36 13.41
C LYS A 108 -6.52 -4.06 14.17
N GLY A 109 -6.67 -4.07 15.49
CA GLY A 109 -6.51 -2.87 16.33
C GLY A 109 -5.10 -2.28 16.21
N ALA A 110 -4.07 -3.12 16.31
CA ALA A 110 -2.69 -2.70 16.10
C ALA A 110 -2.47 -2.08 14.71
N TRP A 111 -2.97 -2.73 13.66
CA TRP A 111 -2.88 -2.22 12.28
C TRP A 111 -3.59 -0.88 12.09
N GLU A 112 -4.78 -0.72 12.66
CA GLU A 112 -5.55 0.53 12.57
C GLU A 112 -4.84 1.69 13.28
N ILE A 113 -4.19 1.44 14.42
CA ILE A 113 -3.35 2.44 15.08
C ILE A 113 -2.21 2.87 14.17
N LEU A 114 -1.43 1.91 13.65
CA LEU A 114 -0.30 2.21 12.78
C LEU A 114 -0.76 2.94 11.51
N ARG A 115 -1.87 2.49 10.91
CA ARG A 115 -2.47 3.13 9.74
C ARG A 115 -2.88 4.56 10.02
N ARG A 116 -3.56 4.81 11.14
CA ARG A 116 -4.01 6.17 11.49
C ARG A 116 -2.83 7.09 11.80
N GLU A 117 -1.83 6.61 12.53
CA GLU A 117 -0.68 7.42 12.96
C GLU A 117 0.27 7.74 11.80
N PHE A 118 0.59 6.76 10.97
CA PHE A 118 1.65 6.90 9.95
C PHE A 118 1.13 7.15 8.53
N ARG A 119 -0.08 6.69 8.19
CA ARG A 119 -0.73 7.05 6.91
C ARG A 119 -1.44 8.40 6.98
N GLY A 120 -1.84 8.82 8.19
CA GLY A 120 -2.60 10.04 8.46
C GLY A 120 -4.11 9.89 8.23
N ASP A 121 -4.88 10.85 8.75
CA ASP A 121 -6.35 10.86 8.62
C ASP A 121 -6.81 11.07 7.17
N LYS A 122 -8.01 10.59 6.85
CA LYS A 122 -8.67 10.70 5.54
C LYS A 122 -8.63 12.13 4.99
N LYS A 123 -8.81 13.15 5.84
CA LYS A 123 -8.75 14.57 5.44
C LYS A 123 -7.35 14.97 4.96
N VAL A 124 -6.31 14.60 5.71
CA VAL A 124 -4.92 14.91 5.33
C VAL A 124 -4.55 14.22 4.02
N ARG A 125 -4.96 12.96 3.85
CA ARG A 125 -4.78 12.23 2.59
C ARG A 125 -5.52 12.87 1.43
N ALA A 126 -6.75 13.34 1.63
CA ALA A 126 -7.51 14.01 0.58
C ALA A 126 -6.82 15.30 0.13
N VAL A 127 -6.28 16.09 1.06
CA VAL A 127 -5.50 17.29 0.73
C VAL A 127 -4.21 16.94 -0.01
N LYS A 128 -3.44 15.93 0.47
CA LYS A 128 -2.25 15.43 -0.23
C LYS A 128 -2.58 14.97 -1.64
N LEU A 129 -3.65 14.21 -1.81
CA LEU A 129 -4.10 13.73 -3.12
C LEU A 129 -4.43 14.87 -4.07
N GLN A 130 -5.10 15.92 -3.58
CA GLN A 130 -5.37 17.11 -4.39
C GLN A 130 -4.10 17.86 -4.80
N ALA A 131 -3.09 17.94 -3.92
CA ALA A 131 -1.80 18.51 -4.28
C ALA A 131 -1.10 17.70 -5.38
N ILE A 132 -1.02 16.36 -5.24
CA ILE A 132 -0.40 15.49 -6.24
C ILE A 132 -1.17 15.50 -7.57
N ARG A 133 -2.50 15.61 -7.54
CA ARG A 133 -3.31 15.83 -8.76
C ARG A 133 -2.89 17.11 -9.47
N ALA A 134 -2.78 18.22 -8.73
CA ALA A 134 -2.31 19.48 -9.30
C ALA A 134 -0.91 19.30 -9.89
N ASP A 135 0.03 18.69 -9.16
CA ASP A 135 1.38 18.42 -9.64
C ASP A 135 1.36 17.59 -10.94
N PHE A 136 0.52 16.55 -11.01
CA PHE A 136 0.34 15.75 -12.21
C PHE A 136 -0.21 16.58 -13.37
N GLU A 137 -1.23 17.41 -13.15
CA GLU A 137 -1.82 18.24 -14.22
C GLU A 137 -0.84 19.32 -14.71
N TYR A 138 -0.05 19.93 -13.82
CA TYR A 138 0.95 20.95 -14.15
C TYR A 138 2.30 20.39 -14.58
N LEU A 139 2.54 19.08 -14.42
CA LEU A 139 3.81 18.46 -14.80
C LEU A 139 4.13 18.74 -16.27
N ARG A 140 5.32 19.29 -16.49
CA ARG A 140 5.93 19.57 -17.78
C ARG A 140 7.42 19.30 -17.72
N MET A 141 7.97 18.86 -18.84
CA MET A 141 9.39 18.73 -19.01
C MET A 141 10.01 20.11 -19.18
N ASN A 142 11.05 20.40 -18.40
CA ASN A 142 11.81 21.65 -18.52
C ASN A 142 12.77 21.60 -19.72
N ASP A 143 13.20 22.77 -20.21
CA ASP A 143 14.07 22.84 -21.40
C ASP A 143 15.51 22.35 -21.14
N VAL A 144 15.94 22.36 -19.88
CA VAL A 144 17.32 22.01 -19.46
C VAL A 144 17.42 20.65 -18.77
N GLU A 145 16.30 20.00 -18.48
CA GLU A 145 16.33 18.70 -17.80
C GLU A 145 16.50 17.56 -18.80
N SER A 146 17.20 16.50 -18.38
CA SER A 146 17.36 15.30 -19.20
C SER A 146 16.05 14.53 -19.30
N LEU A 147 15.92 13.68 -20.33
CA LEU A 147 14.75 12.81 -20.46
C LEU A 147 14.60 11.88 -19.26
N ASP A 148 15.69 11.26 -18.81
CA ASP A 148 15.65 10.30 -17.72
C ASP A 148 15.27 10.97 -16.38
N ASP A 149 15.74 12.18 -16.09
CA ASP A 149 15.35 12.94 -14.89
C ASP A 149 13.85 13.29 -14.92
N TYR A 150 13.36 13.73 -16.07
CA TYR A 150 11.94 14.01 -16.27
C TYR A 150 11.09 12.75 -16.10
N LEU A 151 11.47 11.63 -16.71
CA LEU A 151 10.74 10.36 -16.61
C LEU A 151 10.72 9.84 -15.17
N ALA A 152 11.81 10.00 -14.42
CA ALA A 152 11.86 9.64 -13.01
C ALA A 152 10.82 10.44 -12.19
N ARG A 153 10.78 11.77 -12.34
CA ARG A 153 9.76 12.63 -11.69
C ARG A 153 8.34 12.29 -12.13
N PHE A 154 8.15 12.01 -13.42
CA PHE A 154 6.86 11.65 -13.99
C PHE A 154 6.30 10.38 -13.33
N PHE A 155 7.10 9.31 -13.28
CA PHE A 155 6.68 8.05 -12.67
C PHE A 155 6.56 8.15 -11.15
N GLU A 156 7.36 8.97 -10.49
CA GLU A 156 7.19 9.27 -9.07
C GLU A 156 5.79 9.84 -8.78
N ILE A 157 5.33 10.83 -9.55
CA ILE A 157 3.99 11.42 -9.40
C ILE A 157 2.90 10.37 -9.68
N VAL A 158 3.03 9.59 -10.76
CA VAL A 158 2.06 8.51 -11.08
C VAL A 158 1.98 7.49 -9.95
N ASN A 159 3.11 7.08 -9.38
CA ASN A 159 3.16 6.13 -8.27
C ASN A 159 2.53 6.73 -7.00
N ASN A 160 2.76 8.02 -6.73
CA ASN A 160 2.15 8.73 -5.60
C ASN A 160 0.63 8.85 -5.74
N LEU A 161 0.09 9.06 -6.95
CA LEU A 161 -1.36 9.02 -7.19
C LEU A 161 -1.92 7.62 -6.87
N LYS A 162 -1.28 6.58 -7.38
CA LYS A 162 -1.69 5.18 -7.17
C LYS A 162 -1.64 4.77 -5.69
N SER A 163 -0.58 5.13 -4.96
CA SER A 163 -0.43 4.79 -3.53
C SER A 163 -1.48 5.47 -2.63
N LEU A 164 -1.96 6.65 -3.04
CA LEU A 164 -3.08 7.35 -2.39
C LEU A 164 -4.46 6.81 -2.78
N GLY A 165 -4.51 5.81 -3.67
CA GLY A 165 -5.72 5.08 -4.08
C GLY A 165 -6.41 5.66 -5.32
N GLU A 166 -5.73 6.48 -6.12
CA GLU A 166 -6.26 6.95 -7.40
C GLU A 166 -6.04 5.93 -8.51
N ASP A 167 -7.09 5.65 -9.27
CA ASP A 167 -7.00 4.86 -10.48
C ASP A 167 -6.44 5.72 -11.63
N VAL A 168 -5.16 5.54 -11.92
CA VAL A 168 -4.47 6.22 -13.02
C VAL A 168 -4.33 5.22 -14.18
N THR A 169 -5.29 5.30 -15.11
CA THR A 169 -5.36 4.42 -16.27
C THR A 169 -4.14 4.56 -17.19
N GLU A 170 -3.78 3.49 -17.88
CA GLU A 170 -2.65 3.50 -18.81
C GLU A 170 -2.79 4.58 -19.89
N LYS A 171 -4.01 4.73 -20.44
CA LYS A 171 -4.37 5.82 -21.36
C LYS A 171 -4.05 7.20 -20.79
N ARG A 172 -4.42 7.48 -19.52
CA ARG A 172 -4.14 8.77 -18.88
C ARG A 172 -2.64 9.00 -18.73
N ILE A 173 -1.88 7.94 -18.42
CA ILE A 173 -0.42 8.02 -18.33
C ILE A 173 0.19 8.35 -19.70
N VAL A 174 -0.21 7.62 -20.75
CA VAL A 174 0.26 7.86 -22.13
C VAL A 174 -0.03 9.29 -22.58
N GLN A 175 -1.29 9.72 -22.47
CA GLN A 175 -1.71 11.06 -22.88
C GLN A 175 -0.96 12.14 -22.11
N LYS A 176 -0.82 11.98 -20.78
CA LYS A 176 -0.09 12.94 -19.98
C LYS A 176 1.39 12.99 -20.39
N LEU A 177 2.03 11.85 -20.59
CA LEU A 177 3.45 11.76 -20.98
C LEU A 177 3.68 12.52 -22.30
N LEU A 178 2.91 12.20 -23.34
CA LEU A 178 2.97 12.90 -24.63
C LEU A 178 2.71 14.39 -24.47
N MET A 179 1.67 14.80 -23.73
CA MET A 179 1.36 16.22 -23.56
C MET A 179 2.41 17.01 -22.77
N SER A 180 3.26 16.35 -21.96
CA SER A 180 4.16 17.03 -21.03
C SER A 180 5.64 16.99 -21.39
N LEU A 181 6.05 16.21 -22.39
CA LEU A 181 7.39 16.32 -22.96
C LEU A 181 7.62 17.71 -23.59
N SER A 182 8.89 18.15 -23.59
CA SER A 182 9.26 19.49 -24.05
C SER A 182 9.25 19.57 -25.59
N ARG A 183 9.40 20.79 -26.11
CA ARG A 183 9.28 21.06 -27.56
C ARG A 183 10.27 20.29 -28.43
N ARG A 184 11.42 19.89 -27.88
CA ARG A 184 12.44 19.07 -28.57
C ARG A 184 11.88 17.71 -29.04
N TYR A 185 10.84 17.20 -28.38
CA TYR A 185 10.19 15.94 -28.72
C TYR A 185 8.98 16.10 -29.66
N LYS A 186 8.65 17.32 -30.09
CA LYS A 186 7.39 17.59 -30.82
C LYS A 186 7.22 16.71 -32.06
N SER A 187 8.31 16.42 -32.78
CA SER A 187 8.25 15.59 -33.98
C SER A 187 7.84 14.15 -33.67
N ILE A 188 8.48 13.49 -32.70
CA ILE A 188 8.14 12.11 -32.35
C ILE A 188 6.75 12.01 -31.73
N MET A 189 6.32 13.02 -30.97
CA MET A 189 4.98 13.06 -30.37
C MET A 189 3.90 13.08 -31.45
N SER A 190 3.99 13.99 -32.43
CA SER A 190 3.03 14.04 -33.55
C SER A 190 2.98 12.70 -34.29
N ILE A 191 4.14 12.14 -34.65
CA ILE A 191 4.20 10.83 -35.34
C ILE A 191 3.47 9.75 -34.54
N ILE A 192 3.66 9.68 -33.22
CA ILE A 192 2.96 8.70 -32.38
C ILE A 192 1.46 8.96 -32.39
N GLU A 193 1.03 10.20 -32.18
CA GLU A 193 -0.39 10.61 -32.17
C GLU A 193 -1.09 10.32 -33.51
N GLU A 194 -0.39 10.41 -34.63
CA GLU A 194 -0.94 10.15 -35.96
C GLU A 194 -0.90 8.67 -36.38
N THR A 195 0.06 7.89 -35.87
CA THR A 195 0.28 6.50 -36.33
C THR A 195 -0.20 5.43 -35.37
N ARG A 196 -0.48 5.78 -34.11
CA ARG A 196 -0.83 4.84 -33.05
C ARG A 196 -2.20 5.17 -32.46
N ASP A 197 -2.88 4.13 -31.99
CA ASP A 197 -4.11 4.28 -31.21
C ASP A 197 -3.77 4.54 -29.74
N LEU A 198 -4.07 5.76 -29.26
CA LEU A 198 -3.80 6.19 -27.89
C LEU A 198 -4.68 5.47 -26.85
N ASP A 199 -5.74 4.77 -27.26
CA ASP A 199 -6.59 3.98 -26.37
C ASP A 199 -5.99 2.60 -26.06
N THR A 200 -5.07 2.12 -26.89
CA THR A 200 -4.54 0.75 -26.79
C THR A 200 -3.01 0.69 -26.69
N ILE A 201 -2.30 1.77 -27.03
CA ILE A 201 -0.84 1.82 -26.92
C ILE A 201 -0.39 1.74 -25.46
N ARG A 202 0.63 0.92 -25.22
CA ARG A 202 1.22 0.78 -23.89
C ARG A 202 2.25 1.85 -23.59
N VAL A 203 2.42 2.18 -22.31
CA VAL A 203 3.39 3.20 -21.87
C VAL A 203 4.81 2.84 -22.30
N GLU A 204 5.17 1.55 -22.26
CA GLU A 204 6.53 1.11 -22.63
C GLU A 204 6.85 1.35 -24.10
N GLU A 205 5.87 1.30 -24.99
CA GLU A 205 6.05 1.58 -26.42
C GLU A 205 6.37 3.07 -26.66
N ILE A 206 5.72 3.95 -25.90
CA ILE A 206 6.01 5.39 -25.91
C ILE A 206 7.42 5.64 -25.39
N LEU A 207 7.76 5.07 -24.23
CA LEU A 207 9.09 5.24 -23.63
C LEU A 207 10.20 4.77 -24.56
N ALA A 208 10.03 3.60 -25.20
CA ALA A 208 11.00 3.10 -26.16
C ALA A 208 11.18 4.06 -27.34
N SER A 209 10.08 4.57 -27.90
CA SER A 209 10.09 5.49 -29.03
C SER A 209 10.78 6.82 -28.68
N VAL A 210 10.44 7.40 -27.52
CA VAL A 210 11.00 8.68 -27.05
C VAL A 210 12.49 8.53 -26.70
N LYS A 211 12.91 7.42 -26.06
CA LYS A 211 14.33 7.17 -25.76
C LYS A 211 15.18 6.95 -27.01
N VAL A 212 14.65 6.26 -28.01
CA VAL A 212 15.33 6.11 -29.31
C VAL A 212 15.48 7.46 -30.00
N TYR A 213 14.47 8.33 -29.91
CA TYR A 213 14.53 9.68 -30.45
C TYR A 213 15.57 10.54 -29.74
N ASP A 214 15.55 10.60 -28.40
CA ASP A 214 16.52 11.36 -27.58
C ASP A 214 17.97 11.01 -27.92
N LYS A 215 18.29 9.72 -27.98
CA LYS A 215 19.62 9.24 -28.35
C LYS A 215 20.06 9.61 -29.77
N ARG A 216 19.12 9.81 -30.70
CA ARG A 216 19.45 10.26 -32.06
C ARG A 216 19.73 11.76 -32.09
N GLU A 217 18.95 12.55 -31.37
CA GLU A 217 19.18 13.99 -31.25
C GLU A 217 20.53 14.29 -30.61
N ASP A 218 20.90 13.59 -29.54
CA ASP A 218 22.22 13.77 -28.89
C ASP A 218 23.38 13.52 -29.86
N LEU A 219 23.27 12.49 -30.71
CA LEU A 219 24.28 12.18 -31.74
C LEU A 219 24.35 13.22 -32.86
N HIS A 220 23.27 13.97 -33.09
CA HIS A 220 23.23 15.06 -34.06
C HIS A 220 23.84 16.34 -33.47
N ASP A 221 23.59 16.62 -32.18
CA ASP A 221 24.14 17.78 -31.46
C ASP A 221 25.65 17.65 -31.20
N GLU A 222 26.18 16.44 -30.98
CA GLU A 222 27.64 16.22 -30.83
C GLU A 222 28.45 16.42 -32.12
N LYS A 223 27.79 16.46 -33.29
CA LYS A 223 28.44 16.56 -34.61
C LYS A 223 28.35 17.96 -35.24
N GLY A 224 27.63 18.89 -34.63
CA GLY A 224 27.43 20.27 -35.09
C GLY A 224 28.31 21.26 -34.34
#